data_AF-A0A388PAH4-F1
#
_entry.id   AF-A0A388PAH4-F1
#
_cell.length_a   1.000
_cell.length_b   1.000
_cell.length_c   1.000
_cell.angle_alpha   90.00
_cell.angle_beta   90.00
_cell.angle_gamma   90.00
#
_symmetry.space_group_name_H-M   'P 1'
#
loop_
_entity.id
_entity.type
_entity.pdbx_description
1 polymer ?
#
loop_
_entity_poly.entity_id
_entity_poly.type
_entity_poly.pdbx_seq_one_letter_code
_entity_poly.pdbx_strand_id
1 'polypeptide(L)'
;MSVEFAGQKKSAQADATGRWSLRLDPLAASAESRKLIATGKDGRKAEVSDVLVGDVWLGSGQSNMAMTVNRAKDFEQEKTAATFPLIRHFKEESAGAATAQTQSKGKWLACTPDNVGGFSAALYFFGREIHREVGVPVGLINTSVGGTPIESWIAPEIQETKPELKAALDAQSAATPKIDPEKAKADYDVELKKFKAAKAKAVAEGTKAPRPPRNAAEVSERKGTYGQLFNGKVAPARAFHAQRYAVVSGRSEFIRQPCPTLRAPTLRTDHRLAHPLGR
;
A
#
# COMPACT_ATOMS: atom_id res chain seq x y z
N MET A 1 2.53 24.78 -18.63
CA MET A 1 3.61 23.81 -18.36
C MET A 1 3.68 22.88 -19.54
N SER A 2 4.88 22.49 -19.98
CA SER A 2 5.08 21.40 -20.93
C SER A 2 5.77 20.21 -20.24
N VAL A 3 5.43 18.99 -20.63
CA VAL A 3 6.11 17.77 -20.21
C VAL A 3 6.58 17.00 -21.43
N GLU A 4 7.83 16.54 -21.36
CA GLU A 4 8.49 15.75 -22.37
C GLU A 4 8.86 14.38 -21.79
N PHE A 5 8.40 13.31 -22.44
CA PHE A 5 8.69 11.93 -22.04
C PHE A 5 8.51 10.99 -23.23
N ALA A 6 9.47 10.09 -23.47
CA ALA A 6 9.36 9.04 -24.49
C ALA A 6 8.98 9.56 -25.90
N GLY A 7 9.56 10.70 -26.31
CA GLY A 7 9.26 11.33 -27.61
C GLY A 7 7.95 12.13 -27.65
N GLN A 8 7.12 12.06 -26.61
CA GLN A 8 5.92 12.87 -26.49
C GLN A 8 6.25 14.22 -25.86
N LYS A 9 5.57 15.28 -26.34
CA LYS A 9 5.56 16.60 -25.74
C LYS A 9 4.12 17.06 -25.57
N LYS A 10 3.68 17.26 -24.33
CA LYS A 10 2.30 17.69 -24.00
C LYS A 10 2.30 18.87 -23.05
N SER A 11 1.21 19.64 -23.07
CA SER A 11 1.08 20.83 -22.22
C SER A 11 -0.16 20.76 -21.35
N ALA A 12 -0.06 21.34 -20.15
CA ALA A 12 -1.17 21.53 -19.23
C ALA A 12 -1.11 22.91 -18.58
N GLN A 13 -2.28 23.39 -18.19
CA GLN A 13 -2.44 24.58 -17.36
C GLN A 13 -2.73 24.14 -15.93
N ALA A 14 -2.11 24.84 -14.98
CA ALA A 14 -2.42 24.66 -13.57
C ALA A 14 -3.79 25.28 -13.26
N ASP A 15 -4.53 24.63 -12.37
CA ASP A 15 -5.77 25.15 -11.79
C ASP A 15 -5.48 26.34 -10.86
N ALA A 16 -6.55 26.93 -10.30
CA ALA A 16 -6.46 28.05 -9.37
C ALA A 16 -5.66 27.74 -8.09
N THR A 17 -5.43 26.45 -7.78
CA THR A 17 -4.65 25.99 -6.64
C THR A 17 -3.20 25.65 -7.00
N GLY A 18 -2.79 25.88 -8.26
CA GLY A 18 -1.46 25.56 -8.75
C GLY A 18 -1.26 24.08 -9.11
N ARG A 19 -2.29 23.24 -9.03
CA ARG A 19 -2.22 21.82 -9.41
C ARG A 19 -2.47 21.66 -10.89
N TRP A 20 -1.78 20.73 -11.51
CA TRP A 20 -1.95 20.41 -12.91
C TRP A 20 -1.85 18.90 -13.08
N SER A 21 -2.51 18.38 -14.10
CA SER A 21 -2.34 17.01 -14.55
C SER A 21 -2.33 17.00 -16.07
N LEU A 22 -1.69 16.00 -16.65
CA LEU A 22 -1.72 15.75 -18.07
C LEU A 22 -1.70 14.26 -18.32
N ARG A 23 -2.23 13.86 -19.47
CA ARG A 23 -2.28 12.47 -19.89
C ARG A 23 -1.43 12.30 -21.15
N LEU A 24 -0.37 11.52 -21.02
CA LEU A 24 0.43 11.05 -22.16
C LEU A 24 -0.38 10.04 -22.98
N ASP A 25 -0.06 9.95 -24.27
CA ASP A 25 -0.60 8.88 -25.12
C ASP A 25 -0.06 7.53 -24.65
N PRO A 26 -0.78 6.43 -24.90
CA PRO A 26 -0.32 5.09 -24.53
C PRO A 26 1.10 4.83 -25.05
N LEU A 27 1.95 4.27 -24.18
CA LEU A 27 3.31 3.88 -24.51
C LEU A 27 3.42 2.35 -24.43
N ALA A 28 4.15 1.76 -25.37
CA ALA A 28 4.58 0.38 -25.24
C ALA A 28 5.50 0.23 -24.02
N ALA A 29 5.44 -0.93 -23.37
CA ALA A 29 6.39 -1.27 -22.31
C ALA A 29 7.83 -1.22 -22.83
N SER A 30 8.76 -0.74 -22.01
CA SER A 30 10.16 -0.66 -22.37
C SER A 30 11.05 -0.87 -21.15
N ALA A 31 12.01 -1.78 -21.27
CA ALA A 31 13.07 -2.01 -20.30
C ALA A 31 14.10 -0.87 -20.27
N GLU A 32 14.11 0.01 -21.28
CA GLU A 32 14.97 1.19 -21.31
C GLU A 32 14.35 2.31 -20.46
N SER A 33 15.09 2.75 -19.44
CA SER A 33 14.66 3.87 -18.60
C SER A 33 14.92 5.21 -19.30
N ARG A 34 14.02 6.16 -19.07
CA ARG A 34 14.01 7.46 -19.75
C ARG A 34 13.86 8.59 -18.75
N LYS A 35 14.23 9.79 -19.17
CA LYS A 35 14.01 11.02 -18.40
C LYS A 35 12.64 11.59 -18.71
N LEU A 36 11.89 11.98 -17.67
CA LEU A 36 10.70 12.80 -17.77
C LEU A 36 11.06 14.22 -17.34
N ILE A 37 10.77 15.20 -18.19
CA ILE A 37 11.12 16.60 -17.96
C ILE A 37 9.84 17.44 -17.98
N ALA A 38 9.57 18.16 -16.90
CA ALA A 38 8.52 19.18 -16.84
C ALA A 38 9.15 20.58 -16.89
N THR A 39 8.61 21.46 -17.75
CA THR A 39 9.07 22.83 -17.93
C THR A 39 7.95 23.83 -17.66
N GLY A 40 8.21 24.75 -16.73
CA GLY A 40 7.33 25.87 -16.38
C GLY A 40 7.28 26.94 -17.48
N LYS A 41 6.28 27.83 -17.43
CA LYS A 41 6.18 28.96 -18.38
C LYS A 41 7.38 29.93 -18.26
N ASP A 42 7.97 29.99 -17.08
CA ASP A 42 9.16 30.78 -16.74
C ASP A 42 10.48 30.08 -17.11
N GLY A 43 10.42 28.91 -17.77
CA GLY A 43 11.58 28.16 -18.21
C GLY A 43 12.22 27.26 -17.15
N ARG A 44 11.76 27.27 -15.89
CA ARG A 44 12.26 26.36 -14.85
C ARG A 44 11.92 24.92 -15.19
N LYS A 45 12.86 24.01 -14.92
CA LYS A 45 12.73 22.57 -15.22
C LYS A 45 12.70 21.74 -13.94
N ALA A 46 11.86 20.72 -13.93
CA ALA A 46 11.90 19.61 -12.99
C ALA A 46 12.11 18.32 -13.76
N GLU A 47 13.02 17.47 -13.29
CA GLU A 47 13.40 16.23 -13.96
C GLU A 47 13.19 15.03 -13.04
N VAL A 48 12.61 13.97 -13.59
CA VAL A 48 12.62 12.63 -13.00
C VAL A 48 13.41 11.74 -13.94
N SER A 49 14.56 11.28 -13.47
CA SER A 49 15.40 10.31 -14.17
C SER A 49 14.95 8.88 -13.88
N ASP A 50 15.39 7.94 -14.72
CA ASP A 50 15.21 6.51 -14.53
C ASP A 50 13.72 6.07 -14.47
N VAL A 51 12.90 6.57 -15.40
CA VAL A 51 11.48 6.20 -15.51
C VAL A 51 11.32 5.04 -16.49
N LEU A 52 10.79 3.92 -16.00
CA LEU A 52 10.42 2.75 -16.80
C LEU A 52 8.94 2.81 -17.23
N VAL A 53 8.60 2.16 -18.33
CA VAL A 53 7.21 1.96 -18.77
C VAL A 53 6.90 0.48 -18.77
N GLY A 54 5.86 0.08 -18.04
CA GLY A 54 5.47 -1.31 -17.89
C GLY A 54 4.20 -1.43 -17.05
N ASP A 55 4.01 -2.59 -16.44
CA ASP A 55 2.82 -2.90 -15.68
C ASP A 55 2.95 -2.43 -14.23
N VAL A 56 1.91 -1.78 -13.72
CA VAL A 56 1.87 -1.29 -12.33
C VAL A 56 0.71 -1.95 -11.59
N TRP A 57 1.04 -2.56 -10.46
CA TRP A 57 0.13 -3.31 -9.60
C TRP A 57 0.05 -2.67 -8.22
N LEU A 58 -1.15 -2.47 -7.71
CA LEU A 58 -1.37 -2.02 -6.34
C LEU A 58 -1.72 -3.21 -5.42
N GLY A 59 -0.88 -3.45 -4.41
CA GLY A 59 -1.13 -4.33 -3.28
C GLY A 59 -1.61 -3.57 -2.06
N SER A 60 -2.80 -3.92 -1.57
CA SER A 60 -3.39 -3.30 -0.37
C SER A 60 -3.92 -4.35 0.61
N GLY A 61 -4.31 -3.90 1.81
CA GLY A 61 -4.92 -4.72 2.85
C GLY A 61 -4.06 -4.85 4.10
N GLN A 62 -4.07 -6.04 4.72
CA GLN A 62 -3.57 -6.23 6.08
C GLN A 62 -2.26 -7.04 6.19
N SER A 63 -2.08 -7.80 7.27
CA SER A 63 -0.80 -8.42 7.67
C SER A 63 -0.20 -9.37 6.64
N ASN A 64 -1.02 -10.04 5.83
CA ASN A 64 -0.52 -10.95 4.80
C ASN A 64 0.11 -10.19 3.63
N MET A 65 -0.50 -9.07 3.21
CA MET A 65 0.12 -8.17 2.23
C MET A 65 1.30 -7.39 2.84
N ALA A 66 1.21 -7.02 4.11
CA ALA A 66 2.25 -6.28 4.82
C ALA A 66 3.44 -7.13 5.28
N MET A 67 3.35 -8.47 5.19
CA MET A 67 4.44 -9.36 5.51
C MET A 67 5.59 -9.12 4.53
N THR A 68 6.80 -9.00 5.06
CA THR A 68 8.00 -8.68 4.28
C THR A 68 8.74 -9.94 3.85
N VAL A 69 9.53 -9.85 2.77
CA VAL A 69 10.31 -10.98 2.22
C VAL A 69 11.31 -11.53 3.25
N ASN A 70 11.87 -10.69 4.13
CA ASN A 70 12.74 -11.16 5.23
C ASN A 70 12.05 -12.03 6.30
N ARG A 71 10.73 -12.17 6.22
CA ARG A 71 9.93 -13.07 7.06
C ARG A 71 9.40 -14.27 6.28
N ALA A 72 9.75 -14.40 5.01
CA ALA A 72 9.47 -15.58 4.21
C ALA A 72 10.37 -16.75 4.66
N LYS A 73 9.91 -17.98 4.41
CA LYS A 73 10.62 -19.21 4.79
C LYS A 73 12.01 -19.29 4.16
N ASP A 74 12.11 -18.97 2.87
CA ASP A 74 13.32 -19.14 2.06
C ASP A 74 14.03 -17.79 1.79
N PHE A 75 14.08 -16.94 2.82
CA PHE A 75 14.57 -15.56 2.67
C PHE A 75 15.97 -15.46 2.08
N GLU A 76 16.95 -16.25 2.56
CA GLU A 76 18.34 -16.13 2.11
C GLU A 76 18.51 -16.51 0.64
N GLN A 77 17.78 -17.53 0.17
CA GLN A 77 17.74 -17.93 -1.22
C GLN A 77 17.11 -16.82 -2.07
N GLU A 78 15.96 -16.30 -1.63
CA GLU A 78 15.25 -15.23 -2.34
C GLU A 78 16.04 -13.93 -2.38
N LYS A 79 16.73 -13.58 -1.30
CA LYS A 79 17.61 -12.43 -1.23
C LYS A 79 18.72 -12.52 -2.26
N THR A 80 19.39 -13.66 -2.32
CA THR A 80 20.50 -13.88 -3.25
C THR A 80 20.05 -13.82 -4.71
N ALA A 81 18.86 -14.35 -5.00
CA ALA A 81 18.29 -14.40 -6.35
C ALA A 81 17.60 -13.09 -6.79
N ALA A 82 17.41 -12.11 -5.91
CA ALA A 82 16.64 -10.90 -6.16
C ALA A 82 17.40 -9.88 -7.02
N THR A 83 17.85 -10.24 -8.21
CA THR A 83 18.56 -9.37 -9.16
C THR A 83 17.65 -8.98 -10.34
N PHE A 84 16.55 -8.27 -10.04
CA PHE A 84 15.52 -7.90 -11.01
C PHE A 84 15.38 -6.37 -11.12
N PRO A 85 16.27 -5.67 -11.83
CA PRO A 85 16.27 -4.19 -11.88
C PRO A 85 15.01 -3.59 -12.51
N LEU A 86 14.28 -4.38 -13.30
CA LEU A 86 13.01 -4.01 -13.94
C LEU A 86 11.79 -4.24 -13.04
N ILE A 87 11.97 -4.84 -11.86
CA ILE A 87 10.95 -4.92 -10.81
C ILE A 87 11.24 -3.84 -9.78
N ARG A 88 10.27 -2.98 -9.51
CA ARG A 88 10.39 -1.91 -8.51
C ARG A 88 9.25 -1.94 -7.53
N HIS A 89 9.54 -1.71 -6.26
CA HIS A 89 8.56 -1.65 -5.20
C HIS A 89 8.49 -0.24 -4.62
N PHE A 90 7.29 0.32 -4.53
CA PHE A 90 6.99 1.56 -3.84
C PHE A 90 6.19 1.24 -2.58
N LYS A 91 6.72 1.58 -1.41
CA LYS A 91 5.97 1.49 -0.15
C LYS A 91 5.33 2.85 0.13
N GLU A 92 4.01 2.86 0.30
CA GLU A 92 3.30 4.06 0.73
C GLU A 92 3.48 4.27 2.24
N GLU A 93 4.17 5.34 2.59
CA GLU A 93 4.59 5.69 3.95
C GLU A 93 3.63 6.68 4.63
N SER A 94 2.66 7.26 3.92
CA SER A 94 1.67 8.18 4.50
C SER A 94 0.87 7.53 5.63
N ALA A 95 0.54 8.27 6.68
CA ALA A 95 -0.38 7.79 7.73
C ALA A 95 -1.83 7.72 7.21
N GLY A 96 -2.75 7.20 8.03
CA GLY A 96 -4.17 7.41 7.80
C GLY A 96 -4.51 8.91 7.85
N ALA A 97 -5.50 9.35 7.08
CA ALA A 97 -5.89 10.74 6.99
C ALA A 97 -7.41 10.91 7.06
N ALA A 98 -7.88 11.95 7.74
CA ALA A 98 -9.33 12.25 7.81
C ALA A 98 -9.92 12.59 6.44
N THR A 99 -9.14 13.23 5.56
CA THR A 99 -9.55 13.60 4.20
C THR A 99 -8.66 12.93 3.17
N ALA A 100 -9.21 12.66 1.98
CA ALA A 100 -8.49 12.05 0.88
C ALA A 100 -7.25 12.88 0.50
N GLN A 101 -6.09 12.25 0.59
CA GLN A 101 -4.81 12.84 0.21
C GLN A 101 -4.60 12.70 -1.30
N THR A 102 -3.87 13.65 -1.88
CA THR A 102 -3.59 13.71 -3.32
C THR A 102 -2.14 13.37 -3.67
N GLN A 103 -1.27 13.22 -2.66
CA GLN A 103 0.14 12.94 -2.84
C GLN A 103 0.57 11.76 -1.98
N SER A 104 1.24 10.82 -2.63
CA SER A 104 1.87 9.66 -1.99
C SER A 104 3.19 10.05 -1.35
N LYS A 105 3.58 9.32 -0.30
CA LYS A 105 4.90 9.46 0.34
C LYS A 105 5.63 8.13 0.26
N GLY A 106 6.88 8.18 -0.20
CA GLY A 106 7.71 6.98 -0.30
C GLY A 106 8.72 7.10 -1.43
N LYS A 107 9.37 5.99 -1.74
CA LYS A 107 10.35 5.88 -2.81
C LYS A 107 10.21 4.55 -3.55
N TRP A 108 10.49 4.59 -4.84
CA TRP A 108 10.65 3.39 -5.65
C TRP A 108 12.02 2.78 -5.35
N LEU A 109 12.05 1.48 -5.06
CA LEU A 109 13.26 0.71 -4.85
C LEU A 109 13.33 -0.42 -5.87
N ALA A 110 14.48 -0.58 -6.53
CA ALA A 110 14.73 -1.70 -7.42
C ALA A 110 14.85 -3.02 -6.64
N CYS A 111 14.34 -4.10 -7.22
CA CYS A 111 14.48 -5.43 -6.66
C CYS A 111 15.95 -5.87 -6.77
N THR A 112 16.63 -5.77 -5.63
CA THR A 112 18.05 -6.05 -5.42
C THR A 112 18.18 -6.83 -4.11
N PRO A 113 19.27 -7.59 -3.90
CA PRO A 113 19.50 -8.31 -2.64
C PRO A 113 19.42 -7.41 -1.39
N ASP A 114 19.81 -6.15 -1.51
CA ASP A 114 19.80 -5.19 -0.40
C ASP A 114 18.40 -4.67 -0.06
N ASN A 115 17.54 -4.52 -1.07
CA ASN A 115 16.22 -3.91 -0.89
C ASN A 115 15.10 -4.93 -0.68
N VAL A 116 15.21 -6.13 -1.27
CA VAL A 116 14.11 -7.10 -1.36
C VAL A 116 13.57 -7.51 0.00
N GLY A 117 14.42 -7.57 1.03
CA GLY A 117 14.01 -7.93 2.39
C GLY A 117 12.91 -7.03 2.97
N GLY A 118 12.82 -5.77 2.53
CA GLY A 118 11.80 -4.81 2.95
C GLY A 118 10.54 -4.79 2.09
N PHE A 119 10.49 -5.53 0.98
CA PHE A 119 9.34 -5.57 0.08
C PHE A 119 8.22 -6.42 0.70
N SER A 120 6.98 -6.17 0.29
CA SER A 120 5.90 -7.14 0.55
C SER A 120 6.24 -8.47 -0.10
N ALA A 121 6.19 -9.56 0.68
CA ALA A 121 6.44 -10.90 0.19
C ALA A 121 5.44 -11.28 -0.90
N ALA A 122 4.15 -11.04 -0.67
CA ALA A 122 3.10 -11.34 -1.64
C ALA A 122 3.31 -10.61 -2.97
N LEU A 123 3.59 -9.30 -2.92
CA LEU A 123 3.87 -8.52 -4.14
C LEU A 123 5.16 -8.94 -4.83
N TYR A 124 6.23 -9.23 -4.07
CA TYR A 124 7.50 -9.65 -4.64
C TYR A 124 7.37 -10.97 -5.41
N PHE A 125 6.80 -12.01 -4.80
CA PHE A 125 6.64 -13.31 -5.47
C PHE A 125 5.72 -13.20 -6.69
N PHE A 126 4.62 -12.46 -6.57
CA PHE A 126 3.72 -12.19 -7.68
C PHE A 126 4.40 -11.43 -8.82
N GLY A 127 5.05 -10.31 -8.52
CA GLY A 127 5.70 -9.45 -9.50
C GLY A 127 6.88 -10.13 -10.18
N ARG A 128 7.64 -10.95 -9.45
CA ARG A 128 8.71 -11.78 -10.00
C ARG A 128 8.18 -12.75 -11.04
N GLU A 129 7.08 -13.44 -10.75
CA GLU A 129 6.51 -14.41 -11.67
C GLU A 129 5.94 -13.73 -12.92
N ILE A 130 5.16 -12.66 -12.75
CA ILE A 130 4.63 -11.90 -13.89
C ILE A 130 5.76 -11.32 -14.75
N HIS A 131 6.83 -10.81 -14.14
CA HIS A 131 7.98 -10.31 -14.88
C HIS A 131 8.68 -11.41 -15.69
N ARG A 132 8.84 -12.62 -15.12
CA ARG A 132 9.44 -13.77 -15.82
C ARG A 132 8.60 -14.24 -17.00
N GLU A 133 7.28 -14.27 -16.84
CA GLU A 133 6.36 -14.74 -17.88
C GLU A 133 6.19 -13.72 -19.02
N VAL A 134 6.08 -12.42 -18.70
CA VAL A 134 5.74 -11.38 -19.68
C VAL A 134 6.96 -10.60 -20.18
N GLY A 135 8.05 -10.55 -19.41
CA GLY A 135 9.30 -9.88 -19.78
C GLY A 135 9.27 -8.34 -19.72
N VAL A 136 8.17 -7.73 -19.25
CA VAL A 136 8.02 -6.27 -19.15
C VAL A 136 8.38 -5.75 -17.75
N PRO A 137 8.78 -4.47 -17.58
CA PRO A 137 8.98 -3.89 -16.26
C PRO A 137 7.72 -3.98 -15.39
N VAL A 138 7.91 -4.21 -14.09
CA VAL A 138 6.82 -4.37 -13.11
C VAL A 138 7.01 -3.41 -11.94
N GLY A 139 6.05 -2.49 -11.77
CA GLY A 139 5.91 -1.64 -10.59
C GLY A 139 4.95 -2.25 -9.57
N LEU A 140 5.37 -2.36 -8.33
CA LEU A 140 4.61 -2.91 -7.20
C LEU A 140 4.38 -1.83 -6.16
N ILE A 141 3.17 -1.31 -6.05
CA ILE A 141 2.80 -0.32 -5.04
C ILE A 141 2.24 -1.07 -3.84
N ASN A 142 2.77 -0.82 -2.65
CA ASN A 142 2.32 -1.44 -1.42
C ASN A 142 1.74 -0.38 -0.48
N THR A 143 0.42 -0.42 -0.29
CA THR A 143 -0.28 0.44 0.65
C THR A 143 -0.65 -0.27 1.95
N SER A 144 -0.32 -1.55 2.12
CA SER A 144 -0.86 -2.37 3.22
C SER A 144 -0.43 -1.96 4.63
N VAL A 145 -1.30 -2.24 5.61
CA VAL A 145 -1.06 -1.98 7.04
C VAL A 145 -1.57 -3.17 7.86
N GLY A 146 -0.68 -3.86 8.56
CA GLY A 146 -1.05 -5.05 9.33
C GLY A 146 -2.00 -4.79 10.52
N GLY A 147 -2.97 -5.67 10.72
CA GLY A 147 -3.87 -5.67 11.89
C GLY A 147 -4.98 -4.61 11.85
N THR A 148 -5.32 -4.15 10.65
CA THR A 148 -6.37 -3.15 10.41
C THR A 148 -7.68 -3.82 10.04
N PRO A 149 -8.81 -3.28 10.49
CA PRO A 149 -10.13 -3.76 10.08
C PRO A 149 -10.48 -3.23 8.68
N ILE A 150 -11.51 -3.77 8.03
CA ILE A 150 -11.84 -3.45 6.63
C ILE A 150 -12.38 -2.02 6.46
N GLU A 151 -13.04 -1.52 7.49
CA GLU A 151 -13.68 -0.20 7.58
C GLU A 151 -12.67 0.92 7.39
N SER A 152 -11.41 0.72 7.80
CA SER A 152 -10.32 1.68 7.56
C SER A 152 -9.97 1.84 6.08
N TRP A 153 -10.30 0.87 5.24
CA TRP A 153 -9.93 0.78 3.82
C TRP A 153 -11.05 1.12 2.84
N ILE A 154 -12.27 1.36 3.31
CA ILE A 154 -13.40 1.76 2.48
C ILE A 154 -13.54 3.29 2.55
N ALA A 155 -13.80 3.93 1.42
CA ALA A 155 -14.00 5.38 1.37
C ALA A 155 -15.12 5.81 2.35
N PRO A 156 -14.91 6.83 3.21
CA PRO A 156 -15.90 7.27 4.20
C PRO A 156 -17.28 7.51 3.60
N GLU A 157 -17.34 8.18 2.46
CA GLU A 157 -18.57 8.53 1.76
C GLU A 157 -19.40 7.30 1.33
N ILE A 158 -18.74 6.18 1.03
CA ILE A 158 -19.42 4.93 0.68
C ILE A 158 -19.99 4.23 1.92
N GLN A 159 -19.34 4.38 3.07
CA GLN A 159 -19.83 3.81 4.32
C GLN A 159 -21.00 4.61 4.87
N GLU A 160 -20.96 5.94 4.74
CA GLU A 160 -22.00 6.85 5.24
C GLU A 160 -23.31 6.78 4.44
N THR A 161 -23.26 6.38 3.17
CA THR A 161 -24.46 6.21 2.33
C THR A 161 -25.28 4.97 2.68
N LYS A 162 -24.77 4.07 3.53
CA LYS A 162 -25.47 2.86 3.97
C LYS A 162 -25.87 2.98 5.45
N PRO A 163 -27.17 3.11 5.77
CA PRO A 163 -27.63 3.29 7.15
C PRO A 163 -27.13 2.19 8.11
N GLU A 164 -27.08 0.94 7.65
CA GLU A 164 -26.60 -0.20 8.44
C GLU A 164 -25.11 -0.11 8.78
N LEU A 165 -24.28 0.46 7.90
CA LEU A 165 -22.86 0.66 8.16
C LEU A 165 -22.66 1.86 9.08
N LYS A 166 -23.39 2.95 8.87
CA LYS A 166 -23.30 4.15 9.71
C LYS A 166 -23.59 3.82 11.19
N ALA A 167 -24.66 3.08 11.45
CA ALA A 167 -25.01 2.66 12.82
C ALA A 167 -23.92 1.78 13.46
N ALA A 168 -23.35 0.83 12.71
CA ALA A 168 -22.26 -0.02 13.19
C ALA A 168 -20.97 0.77 13.47
N LEU A 169 -20.63 1.74 12.63
CA LEU A 169 -19.48 2.62 12.80
C LEU A 169 -19.64 3.56 14.00
N ASP A 170 -20.82 4.14 14.19
CA ASP A 170 -21.12 5.00 15.33
C ASP A 170 -21.03 4.21 16.64
N ALA A 171 -21.61 3.00 16.67
CA ALA A 171 -21.52 2.09 17.82
C ALA A 171 -20.07 1.66 18.11
N GLN A 172 -19.30 1.34 17.08
CA GLN A 172 -17.89 0.98 17.21
C GLN A 172 -17.05 2.16 17.72
N SER A 173 -17.33 3.37 17.24
CA SER A 173 -16.65 4.60 17.68
C SER A 173 -16.95 4.92 19.14
N ALA A 174 -18.21 4.74 19.57
CA ALA A 174 -18.61 4.91 20.97
C ALA A 174 -18.02 3.84 21.89
N ALA A 175 -17.91 2.60 21.41
CA ALA A 175 -17.36 1.48 22.18
C ALA A 175 -15.82 1.48 22.25
N THR A 176 -15.14 2.19 21.35
CA THR A 176 -13.68 2.26 21.33
C THR A 176 -13.19 3.15 22.48
N PRO A 177 -12.41 2.61 23.45
CA PRO A 177 -11.90 3.42 24.54
C PRO A 177 -11.05 4.56 24.00
N LYS A 178 -11.31 5.79 24.43
CA LYS A 178 -10.45 6.93 24.12
C LYS A 178 -9.08 6.68 24.75
N ILE A 179 -8.07 6.54 23.91
CA ILE A 179 -6.70 6.34 24.36
C ILE A 179 -6.12 7.70 24.70
N ASP A 180 -5.78 7.89 25.97
CA ASP A 180 -4.95 9.02 26.41
C ASP A 180 -3.50 8.78 25.94
N PRO A 181 -2.95 9.63 25.05
CA PRO A 181 -1.60 9.45 24.52
C PRO A 181 -0.51 9.53 25.60
N GLU A 182 -0.67 10.36 26.62
CA GLU A 182 0.33 10.52 27.68
C GLU A 182 0.38 9.28 28.56
N LYS A 183 -0.79 8.80 28.98
CA LYS A 183 -0.90 7.54 29.72
C LYS A 183 -0.40 6.35 28.91
N ALA A 184 -0.76 6.25 27.62
CA ALA A 184 -0.31 5.16 26.75
C ALA A 184 1.22 5.14 26.59
N LYS A 185 1.85 6.32 26.54
CA LYS A 185 3.31 6.45 26.53
C LYS A 185 3.93 6.04 27.86
N ALA A 186 3.37 6.48 28.99
CA ALA A 186 3.86 6.11 30.32
C ALA A 186 3.77 4.58 30.56
N ASP A 187 2.64 3.98 30.22
CA ASP A 187 2.43 2.52 30.30
C ASP A 187 3.43 1.78 29.38
N TYR A 188 3.65 2.28 28.17
CA TYR A 188 4.64 1.73 27.24
C TYR A 188 6.07 1.80 27.80
N ASP A 189 6.47 2.91 28.42
CA ASP A 189 7.82 3.06 29.00
C ASP A 189 8.05 2.08 30.17
N VAL A 190 7.02 1.81 30.98
CA VAL A 190 7.07 0.80 32.04
C VAL A 190 7.23 -0.61 31.45
N GLU A 191 6.41 -0.96 30.47
CA GLU A 191 6.47 -2.28 29.83
C GLU A 191 7.76 -2.46 29.03
N LEU A 192 8.31 -1.40 28.43
CA LEU A 192 9.57 -1.43 27.72
C LEU A 192 10.74 -1.74 28.66
N LYS A 193 10.74 -1.20 29.89
CA LYS A 193 11.73 -1.53 30.93
C LYS A 193 11.63 -3.01 31.32
N LYS A 194 10.43 -3.52 31.58
CA LYS A 194 10.20 -4.95 31.87
C LYS A 194 10.66 -5.85 30.72
N PHE A 195 10.32 -5.47 29.49
CA PHE A 195 10.73 -6.18 28.29
C PHE A 195 12.25 -6.23 28.13
N LYS A 196 12.98 -5.12 28.35
CA LYS A 196 14.44 -5.10 28.28
C LYS A 196 15.07 -6.06 29.29
N ALA A 197 14.57 -6.07 30.53
CA ALA A 197 15.02 -7.00 31.57
C ALA A 197 14.72 -8.46 31.19
N ALA A 198 13.49 -8.75 30.77
CA ALA A 198 13.08 -10.10 30.36
C ALA A 198 13.82 -10.60 29.11
N LYS A 199 14.12 -9.71 28.15
CA LYS A 199 14.93 -10.01 26.97
C LYS A 199 16.38 -10.34 27.36
N ALA A 200 16.98 -9.55 28.26
CA ALA A 200 18.34 -9.82 28.75
C ALA A 200 18.41 -11.18 29.45
N LYS A 201 17.42 -11.49 30.31
CA LYS A 201 17.30 -12.80 30.96
C LYS A 201 17.18 -13.93 29.93
N ALA A 202 16.30 -13.79 28.94
CA ALA A 202 16.12 -14.81 27.91
C ALA A 202 17.39 -15.06 27.09
N VAL A 203 18.15 -14.01 26.77
CA VAL A 203 19.45 -14.13 26.10
C VAL A 203 20.46 -14.88 26.98
N ALA A 204 20.53 -14.56 28.27
CA ALA A 204 21.43 -15.24 29.20
C ALA A 204 21.07 -16.73 29.40
N GLU A 205 19.78 -17.06 29.35
CA GLU A 205 19.26 -18.42 29.53
C GLU A 205 19.18 -19.22 28.22
N GLY A 206 19.55 -18.63 27.08
CA GLY A 206 19.38 -19.26 25.76
C GLY A 206 17.93 -19.54 25.37
N THR A 207 16.97 -18.87 26.01
CA THR A 207 15.53 -19.05 25.77
C THR A 207 15.00 -18.00 24.79
N LYS A 208 13.81 -18.27 24.24
CA LYS A 208 13.16 -17.37 23.30
C LYS A 208 12.74 -16.07 24.01
N ALA A 209 13.27 -14.95 23.53
CA ALA A 209 12.89 -13.64 24.04
C ALA A 209 11.38 -13.36 23.89
N PRO A 210 10.77 -12.64 24.85
CA PRO A 210 9.37 -12.22 24.75
C PRO A 210 9.15 -11.29 23.55
N ARG A 211 7.88 -11.01 23.22
CA ARG A 211 7.57 -10.01 22.19
C ARG A 211 7.75 -8.60 22.76
N PRO A 212 8.27 -7.65 21.97
CA PRO A 212 8.36 -6.26 22.39
C PRO A 212 6.94 -5.68 22.61
N PRO A 213 6.76 -4.83 23.64
CA PRO A 213 5.51 -4.12 23.85
C PRO A 213 5.28 -3.12 22.72
N ARG A 214 4.05 -2.60 22.63
CA ARG A 214 3.68 -1.56 21.67
C ARG A 214 2.94 -0.44 22.39
N ASN A 215 3.17 0.80 21.96
CA ASN A 215 2.40 1.94 22.43
C ASN A 215 0.97 1.87 21.85
N ALA A 216 -0.04 1.87 22.71
CA ALA A 216 -1.44 1.74 22.29
C ALA A 216 -1.90 2.91 21.43
N ALA A 217 -1.46 4.13 21.72
CA ALA A 217 -1.81 5.33 20.95
C ALA A 217 -1.25 5.25 19.52
N GLU A 218 0.04 4.92 19.38
CA GLU A 218 0.67 4.73 18.07
C GLU A 218 0.02 3.59 17.28
N VAL A 219 -0.38 2.50 17.94
CA VAL A 219 -1.07 1.40 17.29
C VAL A 219 -2.45 1.83 16.77
N SER A 220 -3.18 2.63 17.54
CA SER A 220 -4.49 3.16 17.14
C SER A 220 -4.35 4.10 15.95
N GLU A 221 -3.45 5.08 16.03
CA GLU A 221 -3.16 6.03 14.95
C GLU A 221 -2.74 5.33 13.66
N ARG A 222 -1.82 4.36 13.76
CA ARG A 222 -1.37 3.58 12.60
C ARG A 222 -2.49 2.81 11.93
N LYS A 223 -3.46 2.29 12.69
CA LYS A 223 -4.59 1.55 12.12
C LYS A 223 -5.61 2.48 11.46
N GLY A 224 -5.66 3.73 11.89
CA GLY A 224 -6.68 4.68 11.47
C GLY A 224 -8.09 4.25 11.86
N THR A 225 -9.00 5.20 11.82
CA THR A 225 -10.44 4.92 11.95
C THR A 225 -11.05 4.66 10.56
N TYR A 226 -12.38 4.64 10.49
CA TYR A 226 -13.13 4.39 9.25
C TYR A 226 -12.64 5.29 8.11
N GLY A 227 -12.28 4.66 6.99
CA GLY A 227 -11.79 5.28 5.77
C GLY A 227 -10.49 6.07 5.85
N GLN A 228 -9.84 6.17 7.01
CA GLN A 228 -8.62 6.96 7.13
C GLN A 228 -7.46 6.36 6.35
N LEU A 229 -7.33 5.03 6.29
CA LEU A 229 -6.29 4.39 5.48
C LEU A 229 -6.61 4.45 3.99
N PHE A 230 -7.89 4.40 3.60
CA PHE A 230 -8.28 4.71 2.23
C PHE A 230 -7.82 6.11 1.83
N ASN A 231 -8.17 7.11 2.62
CA ASN A 231 -7.87 8.51 2.37
C ASN A 231 -6.36 8.80 2.36
N GLY A 232 -5.62 8.24 3.32
CA GLY A 232 -4.20 8.51 3.49
C GLY A 232 -3.29 7.69 2.59
N LYS A 233 -3.70 6.48 2.20
CA LYS A 233 -2.82 5.53 1.48
C LYS A 233 -3.33 5.10 0.10
N VAL A 234 -4.64 4.93 -0.09
CA VAL A 234 -5.21 4.42 -1.36
C VAL A 234 -5.55 5.56 -2.31
N ALA A 235 -6.21 6.61 -1.82
CA ALA A 235 -6.56 7.79 -2.60
C ALA A 235 -5.36 8.45 -3.31
N PRO A 236 -4.21 8.71 -2.65
CA PRO A 236 -3.06 9.31 -3.33
C PRO A 236 -2.43 8.38 -4.38
N ALA A 237 -2.54 7.05 -4.22
CA ALA A 237 -1.99 6.08 -5.16
C ALA A 237 -2.67 6.09 -6.54
N ARG A 238 -3.83 6.74 -6.67
CA ARG A 238 -4.53 6.95 -7.97
C ARG A 238 -3.65 7.67 -8.99
N ALA A 239 -2.69 8.46 -8.54
CA ALA A 239 -1.76 9.17 -9.42
C ALA A 239 -0.85 8.23 -10.24
N PHE A 240 -0.60 7.00 -9.76
CA PHE A 240 0.29 6.06 -10.43
C PHE A 240 -0.30 5.35 -11.66
N HIS A 241 -1.56 5.63 -12.04
CA HIS A 241 -2.23 4.98 -13.17
C HIS A 241 -2.03 3.45 -13.16
N ALA A 242 -2.25 2.81 -12.00
CA ALA A 242 -2.13 1.37 -11.85
C ALA A 242 -3.09 0.66 -12.80
N GLN A 243 -2.57 -0.24 -13.64
CA GLN A 243 -3.38 -0.99 -14.59
C GLN A 243 -4.28 -2.00 -13.87
N ARG A 244 -3.81 -2.53 -12.72
CA ARG A 244 -4.44 -3.66 -12.01
C ARG A 244 -4.24 -3.56 -10.50
N TYR A 245 -5.18 -4.14 -9.75
CA TYR A 245 -5.22 -4.10 -8.29
C TYR A 245 -5.23 -5.52 -7.72
N ALA A 246 -4.56 -5.71 -6.58
CA ALA A 246 -4.58 -6.90 -5.75
C ALA A 246 -4.83 -6.49 -4.31
N VAL A 247 -6.01 -6.81 -3.77
CA VAL A 247 -6.34 -6.53 -2.37
C VAL A 247 -6.36 -7.83 -1.61
N VAL A 248 -5.51 -7.96 -0.57
CA VAL A 248 -5.55 -9.13 0.33
C VAL A 248 -6.10 -8.68 1.68
N SER A 249 -7.40 -8.91 1.88
CA SER A 249 -8.10 -8.77 3.15
C SER A 249 -8.72 -10.11 3.53
N GLY A 250 -8.51 -10.58 4.77
CA GLY A 250 -8.98 -11.92 5.19
C GLY A 250 -8.19 -13.11 4.64
N ARG A 251 -8.74 -14.34 4.76
CA ARG A 251 -8.12 -15.56 4.20
C ARG A 251 -8.16 -15.47 2.67
N SER A 252 -7.03 -15.08 2.08
CA SER A 252 -6.61 -15.38 0.71
C SER A 252 -7.63 -15.09 -0.40
N GLU A 253 -7.80 -13.83 -0.79
CA GLU A 253 -8.39 -13.51 -2.10
C GLU A 253 -7.53 -12.47 -2.83
N PHE A 254 -7.22 -12.73 -4.09
CA PHE A 254 -6.67 -11.76 -5.05
C PHE A 254 -7.83 -11.32 -5.95
N ILE A 255 -8.42 -10.16 -5.68
CA ILE A 255 -9.52 -9.65 -6.52
C ILE A 255 -8.96 -8.93 -7.75
N ARG A 256 -9.10 -9.54 -8.94
CA ARG A 256 -8.85 -8.89 -10.24
C ARG A 256 -10.05 -8.01 -10.57
N GLN A 257 -9.91 -6.69 -10.53
CA GLN A 257 -10.92 -5.77 -11.08
C GLN A 257 -10.37 -5.09 -12.34
N PRO A 258 -11.02 -5.21 -13.51
CA PRO A 258 -10.75 -4.31 -14.63
C PRO A 258 -11.17 -2.89 -14.22
N CYS A 259 -10.47 -1.88 -14.75
CA CYS A 259 -10.77 -0.48 -14.49
C CYS A 259 -11.80 0.05 -15.50
N PRO A 260 -13.07 0.28 -15.10
CA PRO A 260 -13.89 1.30 -15.70
C PRO A 260 -14.04 2.43 -14.67
N THR A 261 -13.55 3.62 -15.02
CA THR A 261 -13.96 4.93 -14.46
C THR A 261 -14.95 4.84 -13.29
N LEU A 262 -14.44 4.79 -12.05
CA LEU A 262 -15.11 5.09 -10.76
C LEU A 262 -16.65 5.14 -10.76
N ARG A 263 -17.30 4.06 -11.21
CA ARG A 263 -18.61 3.65 -10.72
C ARG A 263 -18.39 2.32 -10.03
N ALA A 264 -18.50 2.33 -8.71
CA ALA A 264 -18.44 1.13 -7.91
C ALA A 264 -19.47 0.12 -8.45
N PRO A 265 -19.06 -1.09 -8.88
CA PRO A 265 -20.01 -2.16 -9.06
C PRO A 265 -20.47 -2.60 -7.66
N THR A 266 -21.77 -2.58 -7.46
CA THR A 266 -22.46 -3.26 -6.37
C THR A 266 -21.95 -4.70 -6.28
N LEU A 267 -21.26 -5.05 -5.18
CA LEU A 267 -21.01 -6.44 -4.83
C LEU A 267 -22.36 -7.09 -4.51
N ARG A 268 -22.88 -7.90 -5.44
CA ARG A 268 -23.97 -8.83 -5.17
C ARG A 268 -23.46 -9.86 -4.18
N THR A 269 -24.01 -9.84 -2.97
CA THR A 269 -24.12 -11.04 -2.14
C THR A 269 -25.20 -11.93 -2.75
N ASP A 270 -24.83 -12.94 -3.54
CA ASP A 270 -25.75 -14.05 -3.81
C ASP A 270 -25.60 -15.08 -2.70
N HIS A 271 -26.55 -15.03 -1.77
CA HIS A 271 -26.91 -16.14 -0.91
C HIS A 271 -27.79 -17.12 -1.70
N ARG A 272 -27.62 -18.42 -1.41
CA ARG A 272 -28.43 -19.60 -1.82
C ARG A 272 -27.98 -20.23 -3.14
N LEU A 273 -27.88 -21.56 -3.30
CA LEU A 273 -28.59 -22.67 -2.66
C LEU A 273 -27.70 -23.92 -2.52
N ALA A 274 -28.01 -24.71 -1.50
CA ALA A 274 -27.64 -26.11 -1.38
C ALA A 274 -28.09 -26.91 -2.61
N HIS A 275 -27.24 -27.84 -3.07
CA HIS A 275 -27.69 -28.98 -3.87
C HIS A 275 -27.61 -30.25 -3.02
N PRO A 276 -28.67 -31.08 -3.01
CA PRO A 276 -28.72 -32.30 -2.21
C PRO A 276 -27.93 -33.42 -2.88
N LEU A 277 -27.40 -34.30 -2.03
CA LEU A 277 -26.96 -35.64 -2.35
C LEU A 277 -28.07 -36.43 -3.06
N GLY A 278 -27.72 -37.20 -4.09
CA GLY A 278 -28.67 -38.14 -4.69
C GLY A 278 -28.17 -38.89 -5.93
N ARG A 279 -27.52 -40.03 -5.65
CA ARG A 279 -27.29 -41.26 -6.45
C ARG A 279 -26.52 -41.17 -7.77
#